data_AF-A0A151SQ06-F1
#
_entry.id   AF-A0A151SQ06-F1
#
_cell.length_a   1.000
_cell.length_b   1.000
_cell.length_c   1.000
_cell.angle_alpha   90.00
_cell.angle_beta   90.00
_cell.angle_gamma   90.00
#
_symmetry.space_group_name_H-M   'P 1'
#
loop_
_entity.id
_entity.type
_entity.pdbx_description
1 polymer ?
#
loop_
_entity_poly.entity_id
_entity_poly.type
_entity_poly.pdbx_seq_one_letter_code
_entity_poly.pdbx_strand_id
1 'polypeptide(L)'
;MNPLKCAFGVSAGDFLGFIVHQKGIEIDKNQTRAIMETKPPSNNKELQSLLGKINFLRRFISNLSGKTKVFSPLLRLKKEEEF
;
A
#
# COMPACT_ATOMS: atom_id res chain seq x y z
N MET A 1 -15.99 20.62 13.46
CA MET A 1 -16.37 19.44 12.64
C MET A 1 -16.87 19.93 11.28
N ASN A 2 -16.60 19.24 10.17
CA ASN A 2 -17.14 19.60 8.86
C ASN A 2 -18.33 18.69 8.53
N PRO A 3 -19.59 19.16 8.66
CA PRO A 3 -20.77 18.31 8.51
C PRO A 3 -20.86 17.59 7.16
N LEU A 4 -20.36 18.20 6.08
CA LEU A 4 -20.38 17.62 4.73
C LEU A 4 -19.41 16.44 4.55
N LYS A 5 -18.44 16.27 5.46
CA LYS A 5 -17.46 15.18 5.44
C LYS A 5 -17.70 14.15 6.53
N CYS A 6 -18.80 14.28 7.27
CA CYS A 6 -19.12 13.37 8.38
C CYS A 6 -20.21 12.39 7.97
N ALA A 7 -19.97 11.11 8.22
CA ALA A 7 -20.95 10.04 8.05
C ALA A 7 -21.31 9.48 9.43
N PHE A 8 -22.60 9.35 9.72
CA PHE A 8 -23.11 8.80 10.99
C PHE A 8 -24.19 7.76 10.70
N GLY A 9 -24.22 6.69 11.49
CA GLY A 9 -25.25 5.64 11.36
C GLY A 9 -25.22 4.85 10.03
N VAL A 10 -24.12 4.92 9.28
CA VAL A 10 -23.96 4.20 8.01
C VAL A 10 -23.56 2.74 8.24
N SER A 11 -24.05 1.84 7.39
CA SER A 11 -23.72 0.40 7.44
C SER A 11 -22.32 0.09 6.88
N ALA A 12 -21.81 0.96 6.01
CA ALA A 12 -20.47 0.95 5.45
C ALA A 12 -20.00 2.38 5.17
N GLY A 13 -18.70 2.63 5.20
CA GLY A 13 -18.16 3.95 4.85
C GLY A 13 -16.66 3.95 4.59
N ASP A 14 -16.20 4.99 3.88
CA ASP A 14 -14.80 5.22 3.60
C ASP A 14 -14.08 5.78 4.82
N PHE A 15 -13.00 5.12 5.23
CA PHE A 15 -12.15 5.55 6.34
C PHE A 15 -10.68 5.27 6.05
N LEU A 16 -9.86 6.33 6.02
CA LEU A 16 -8.41 6.26 5.77
C LEU A 16 -8.04 5.48 4.50
N GLY A 17 -8.87 5.54 3.46
CA GLY A 17 -8.64 4.82 2.19
C GLY A 17 -9.09 3.35 2.19
N PHE A 18 -9.82 2.91 3.22
CA PHE A 18 -10.45 1.60 3.28
C PHE A 18 -11.97 1.72 3.37
N ILE A 19 -12.67 0.70 2.92
CA ILE A 19 -14.12 0.57 3.14
C ILE A 19 -14.30 -0.21 4.44
N VAL A 20 -14.98 0.39 5.41
CA VAL A 20 -15.25 -0.24 6.72
C VAL A 20 -16.72 -0.56 6.83
N HIS A 21 -17.05 -1.81 7.15
CA HIS A 21 -18.43 -2.27 7.33
C HIS A 21 -18.51 -3.39 8.36
N GLN A 22 -19.71 -3.86 8.70
CA GLN A 22 -19.92 -4.87 9.74
C GLN A 22 -19.10 -6.17 9.56
N LYS A 23 -18.85 -6.61 8.32
CA LYS A 23 -18.08 -7.84 8.05
C LYS A 23 -16.57 -7.69 8.12
N GLY A 24 -16.05 -6.47 8.33
CA GLY A 24 -14.61 -6.19 8.33
C GLY A 24 -14.22 -4.97 7.49
N ILE A 25 -12.96 -4.98 7.07
CA ILE A 25 -12.32 -3.89 6.32
C ILE A 25 -11.99 -4.40 4.92
N GLU A 26 -12.39 -3.67 3.90
CA GLU A 26 -12.11 -3.97 2.50
C GLU A 26 -11.20 -2.89 1.88
N ILE A 27 -10.46 -3.28 0.84
CA ILE A 27 -9.66 -2.34 0.05
C ILE A 27 -10.52 -1.79 -1.08
N ASP A 28 -10.52 -0.47 -1.25
CA ASP A 28 -11.09 0.15 -2.45
C ASP A 28 -10.24 -0.16 -3.68
N LYS A 29 -10.89 -0.50 -4.80
CA LYS A 29 -10.25 -0.83 -6.08
C LYS A 29 -9.31 0.28 -6.56
N ASN A 30 -9.58 1.54 -6.21
CA ASN A 30 -8.71 2.66 -6.59
C ASN A 30 -7.34 2.59 -5.91
N GLN A 31 -7.26 2.13 -4.65
CA GLN A 31 -6.00 1.97 -3.93
C GLN A 31 -5.14 0.86 -4.53
N THR A 32 -5.76 -0.25 -4.93
CA THR A 32 -5.05 -1.35 -5.60
C THR A 32 -4.53 -0.93 -6.98
N ARG A 33 -5.32 -0.12 -7.71
CA ARG A 33 -4.94 0.36 -9.05
C ARG A 33 -3.64 1.17 -9.03
N ALA A 34 -3.48 2.07 -8.06
CA ALA A 34 -2.27 2.88 -7.94
C ALA A 34 -0.99 2.03 -7.78
N ILE A 35 -1.08 0.87 -7.13
CA ILE A 35 0.04 -0.06 -7.00
C ILE A 35 0.24 -0.85 -8.30
N MET A 36 -0.84 -1.32 -8.93
CA MET A 36 -0.77 -2.06 -10.20
C MET A 36 -0.21 -1.22 -11.35
N GLU A 37 -0.47 0.08 -11.36
CA GLU A 37 0.02 1.03 -12.37
C GLU A 37 1.42 1.59 -12.04
N THR A 38 2.01 1.20 -10.90
CA THR A 38 3.36 1.65 -10.56
C THR A 38 4.36 1.03 -11.53
N LYS A 39 5.16 1.88 -12.18
CA LYS A 39 6.25 1.44 -13.05
C LYS A 39 7.31 0.67 -12.24
N PRO A 40 8.06 -0.24 -12.89
CA PRO A 40 9.23 -0.85 -12.26
C PRO A 40 10.15 0.23 -11.68
N PRO A 41 10.61 0.08 -10.42
CA PRO A 41 11.53 1.05 -9.83
C PRO A 41 12.86 1.00 -10.58
N SER A 42 13.45 2.17 -10.80
CA SER A 42 14.77 2.30 -11.44
C SER A 42 15.88 2.66 -10.45
N ASN A 43 15.54 2.84 -9.17
CA ASN A 43 16.49 3.16 -8.12
C ASN A 43 15.97 2.72 -6.73
N ASN A 44 16.89 2.71 -5.76
CA ASN A 44 16.60 2.30 -4.38
C ASN A 44 15.50 3.17 -3.73
N LYS A 45 15.45 4.47 -4.01
CA LYS A 45 14.43 5.37 -3.45
C LYS A 45 13.03 5.04 -3.97
N GLU A 46 12.88 4.74 -5.26
CA GLU A 46 11.65 4.29 -5.87
C GLU A 46 11.23 2.92 -5.33
N LEU A 47 12.18 2.00 -5.16
CA LEU A 47 11.94 0.71 -4.54
C LEU A 47 11.42 0.85 -3.11
N GLN A 48 12.04 1.71 -2.29
CA GLN A 48 11.57 2.01 -0.93
C GLN A 48 10.17 2.61 -0.93
N SER A 49 9.88 3.54 -1.85
CA SER A 49 8.55 4.13 -2.01
C SER A 49 7.50 3.09 -2.37
N LEU A 50 7.80 2.20 -3.33
CA LEU A 50 6.94 1.10 -3.72
C LEU A 50 6.68 0.16 -2.54
N LEU A 51 7.72 -0.25 -1.82
CA LEU A 51 7.60 -1.10 -0.63
C LEU A 51 6.75 -0.43 0.45
N GLY A 52 6.88 0.89 0.64
CA GLY A 52 6.02 1.67 1.54
C GLY A 52 4.55 1.60 1.16
N LYS A 53 4.23 1.79 -0.13
CA LYS A 53 2.85 1.66 -0.67
C LYS A 53 2.30 0.24 -0.50
N ILE A 54 3.11 -0.78 -0.76
CA ILE A 54 2.70 -2.19 -0.56
C ILE A 54 2.46 -2.47 0.93
N ASN A 55 3.29 -1.92 1.81
CA ASN A 55 3.18 -2.14 3.25
C ASN A 55 1.89 -1.53 3.84
N PHE A 56 1.35 -0.47 3.23
CA PHE A 56 0.02 0.06 3.57
C PHE A 56 -1.09 -1.00 3.41
N LEU A 57 -0.96 -1.89 2.43
CA LEU A 57 -1.89 -3.01 2.18
C LEU A 57 -1.48 -4.34 2.82
N ARG A 58 -0.48 -4.35 3.71
CA ARG A 58 0.10 -5.58 4.28
C ARG A 58 -0.93 -6.56 4.85
N ARG A 59 -2.00 -6.06 5.47
CA ARG A 59 -3.05 -6.90 6.09
C ARG A 59 -3.81 -7.78 5.08
N PHE A 60 -3.78 -7.42 3.79
CA PHE A 60 -4.49 -8.11 2.72
C PHE A 60 -3.58 -9.00 1.87
N ILE A 61 -2.27 -8.95 2.09
CA ILE A 61 -1.28 -9.70 1.31
C ILE A 61 -0.71 -10.81 2.19
N SER A 62 -1.14 -12.05 1.93
CA SER A 62 -0.58 -13.22 2.60
C SER A 62 0.92 -13.33 2.34
N ASN A 63 1.66 -13.58 3.42
CA ASN A 63 3.12 -13.72 3.46
C ASN A 63 3.87 -12.58 2.75
N LEU A 64 3.46 -11.32 2.98
CA LEU A 64 4.12 -10.16 2.37
C LEU A 64 5.64 -10.15 2.65
N SER A 65 6.05 -10.42 3.89
CA SER A 65 7.46 -10.41 4.28
C SER A 65 8.31 -11.40 3.48
N GLY A 66 7.80 -12.61 3.24
CA GLY A 66 8.48 -13.60 2.40
C GLY A 66 8.59 -13.13 0.95
N LYS A 67 7.54 -12.52 0.41
CA LYS A 67 7.51 -11.99 -0.97
C LYS A 67 8.45 -10.81 -1.16
N THR A 68 8.55 -9.90 -0.18
CA THR A 68 9.42 -8.71 -0.29
C THR A 68 10.89 -9.02 0.03
N LYS A 69 11.20 -10.21 0.56
CA LYS A 69 12.57 -10.59 0.95
C LYS A 69 13.55 -10.50 -0.24
N VAL A 70 13.07 -10.79 -1.45
CA VAL A 70 13.86 -10.72 -2.70
C VAL A 70 14.45 -9.34 -2.98
N PHE A 71 13.84 -8.26 -2.45
CA PHE A 71 14.32 -6.89 -2.63
C PHE A 71 15.40 -6.48 -1.62
N SER A 72 15.71 -7.33 -0.62
CA SER A 72 16.69 -7.01 0.43
C SER A 72 18.10 -6.68 -0.09
N PRO A 73 18.62 -7.37 -1.13
CA PRO A 73 19.90 -6.99 -1.73
C PRO A 73 19.85 -5.61 -2.37
N LEU A 74 18.80 -5.31 -3.15
CA LEU A 74 18.62 -4.03 -3.84
C LEU A 74 18.51 -2.84 -2.87
N LEU A 75 17.97 -3.06 -1.67
CA LEU A 75 17.90 -2.05 -0.62
C LEU A 75 19.26 -1.74 0.02
N ARG A 76 20.25 -2.65 -0.09
CA ARG A 76 21.58 -2.54 0.51
C ARG A 76 22.67 -2.16 -0.48
N LEU A 77 22.32 -1.94 -1.76
CA LEU A 77 23.26 -1.49 -2.78
C LEU A 77 23.97 -0.21 -2.33
N LYS A 78 25.28 -0.18 -2.54
CA LYS A 78 26.08 1.03 -2.37
C LYS A 78 25.83 1.99 -3.53
N LYS A 79 26.13 3.28 -3.34
CA LYS A 79 25.94 4.31 -4.39
C LYS A 79 26.68 4.00 -5.69
N GLU A 80 27.73 3.19 -5.65
CA GLU A 80 28.53 2.82 -6.82
C GLU A 80 28.01 1.58 -7.56
N GLU A 81 27.06 0.83 -7.00
CA GLU A 81 26.54 -0.41 -7.60
C GLU A 81 25.30 -0.12 -8.45
N GLU A 82 25.22 -0.74 -9.62
CA GLU A 82 24.07 -0.61 -10.51
C GLU A 82 22.82 -1.25 -9.87
N PHE A 83 21.67 -0.59 -10.05
CA PHE A 83 20.38 -1.00 -9.51
C PHE A 83 19.70 -2.07 -10.37
#